data_AF-A0A1B6ITI4-F1
#
_entry.id   AF-A0A1B6ITI4-F1
#
_cell.length_a   1.000
_cell.length_b   1.000
_cell.length_c   1.000
_cell.angle_alpha   90.00
_cell.angle_beta   90.00
_cell.angle_gamma   90.00
#
_symmetry.space_group_name_H-M   'P 1'
#
loop_
_entity.id
_entity.type
_entity.pdbx_description
1 polymer ?
#
loop_
_entity_poly.entity_id
_entity_poly.type
_entity_poly.pdbx_seq_one_letter_code
_entity_poly.pdbx_strand_id
1 'polypeptide(L)'
;QKKIKSSQGDSVQGFQYSQFVHATGVIDQPPQLSKEKPNISEFSGFILFEYGNATFKETCPAKILHQSAQRKGQKRVLKFNFPTEKNKQQKKYCEISIDNEILSSGRGSTVKEAKEIAAEEGLNKLRKTCYTIQVKQAFFSDNPSLTKDNPVQETDLPIPQDNIGSKMMQKMGWTGSGLGKQQQGIQTPVQASSQIVQRAGIGCTNHRQLQGRFQEVFQNYIASKSDHDLVFASDFSSEERKTLHQLARKFNLRTKSFGKDNDRHLVVSKMFAPVDLLELLLDCGGENEKYLLISPTDPDETW
;
A
#
# COMPACT_ATOMS: atom_id res chain seq x y z
N GLN A 1 -23.68 47.90 14.00
CA GLN A 1 -23.63 46.82 12.98
C GLN A 1 -22.69 45.72 13.48
N LYS A 2 -23.11 44.46 13.27
CA LYS A 2 -22.41 43.16 13.46
C LYS A 2 -21.96 42.77 14.88
N LYS A 3 -22.83 41.97 15.52
CA LYS A 3 -22.56 41.08 16.66
C LYS A 3 -21.66 39.93 16.21
N ILE A 4 -20.60 39.65 16.97
CA ILE A 4 -19.77 38.45 16.90
C ILE A 4 -20.41 37.41 17.82
N LYS A 5 -20.77 36.23 17.28
CA LYS A 5 -21.21 35.06 18.05
C LYS A 5 -20.01 34.15 18.27
N SER A 6 -19.69 33.89 19.53
CA SER A 6 -18.92 32.75 19.98
C SER A 6 -19.83 31.51 19.99
N SER A 7 -19.38 30.41 19.38
CA SER A 7 -20.02 29.11 19.50
C SER A 7 -19.03 28.13 20.15
N GLN A 8 -19.53 27.48 21.20
CA GLN A 8 -18.87 26.50 22.06
C GLN A 8 -18.40 25.28 21.27
N GLY A 9 -17.31 24.68 21.77
CA GLY A 9 -16.78 23.42 21.28
C GLY A 9 -17.57 22.24 21.82
N ASP A 10 -17.84 21.28 20.93
CA ASP A 10 -18.37 19.97 21.28
C ASP A 10 -17.25 18.92 21.21
N SER A 11 -17.08 18.26 22.34
CA SER A 11 -16.23 17.11 22.59
C SER A 11 -16.77 15.86 21.87
N VAL A 12 -15.95 15.23 21.03
CA VAL A 12 -16.25 13.90 20.47
C VAL A 12 -15.74 12.84 21.45
N GLN A 13 -16.67 12.16 22.12
CA GLN A 13 -16.39 11.00 22.97
C GLN A 13 -16.09 9.77 22.08
N GLY A 14 -15.01 9.07 22.42
CA GLY A 14 -14.59 7.83 21.77
C GLY A 14 -15.53 6.67 22.06
N PHE A 15 -15.71 5.80 21.07
CA PHE A 15 -16.46 4.55 21.20
C PHE A 15 -15.56 3.46 21.79
N GLN A 16 -16.03 2.85 22.87
CA GLN A 16 -15.35 1.82 23.65
C GLN A 16 -15.98 0.45 23.33
N TYR A 17 -15.23 -0.44 22.68
CA TYR A 17 -15.66 -1.82 22.42
C TYR A 17 -15.31 -2.71 23.61
N SER A 18 -16.25 -2.89 24.53
CA SER A 18 -16.17 -3.95 25.53
C SER A 18 -17.55 -4.25 26.10
N GLN A 19 -18.27 -5.20 25.51
CA GLN A 19 -19.38 -5.93 26.16
C GLN A 19 -19.88 -6.97 25.15
N PHE A 20 -19.50 -8.24 25.33
CA PHE A 20 -20.35 -9.43 25.17
C PHE A 20 -19.50 -10.63 25.62
N VAL A 21 -19.38 -10.77 26.94
CA VAL A 21 -19.03 -12.03 27.59
C VAL A 21 -20.21 -12.35 28.50
N HIS A 22 -20.59 -13.62 28.57
CA HIS A 22 -21.68 -14.24 29.34
C HIS A 22 -22.97 -14.55 28.56
N ALA A 23 -23.00 -15.76 28.01
CA ALA A 23 -24.19 -16.61 28.07
C ALA A 23 -23.74 -18.06 28.29
N THR A 24 -23.70 -18.48 29.56
CA THR A 24 -23.59 -19.88 29.98
C THR A 24 -24.97 -20.51 29.94
N GLY A 25 -25.20 -21.42 29.00
CA GLY A 25 -26.37 -22.27 28.93
C GLY A 25 -25.96 -23.70 28.59
N VAL A 26 -26.21 -24.62 29.52
CA VAL A 26 -25.96 -26.06 29.40
C VAL A 26 -26.95 -26.63 28.38
N ILE A 27 -26.45 -27.32 27.35
CA ILE A 27 -27.25 -28.16 26.45
C ILE A 27 -26.56 -29.53 26.35
N ASP A 28 -27.30 -30.55 26.80
CA ASP A 28 -26.95 -31.96 26.72
C ASP A 28 -27.02 -32.48 25.26
N GLN A 29 -26.08 -33.36 24.93
CA GLN A 29 -25.89 -34.14 23.70
C GLN A 29 -25.38 -33.40 22.43
N PRO A 30 -24.36 -33.96 21.75
CA PRO A 30 -23.75 -33.34 20.57
C PRO A 30 -24.69 -33.42 19.36
N PRO A 31 -24.98 -32.31 18.66
CA PRO A 31 -25.62 -32.37 17.36
C PRO A 31 -24.69 -33.09 16.38
N GLN A 32 -25.16 -34.19 15.82
CA GLN A 32 -24.52 -34.93 14.74
C GLN A 32 -24.35 -33.98 13.54
N LEU A 33 -23.13 -33.49 13.33
CA LEU A 33 -22.80 -32.64 12.18
C LEU A 33 -22.91 -33.49 10.91
N SER A 34 -23.93 -33.18 10.12
CA SER A 34 -24.16 -33.76 8.79
C SER A 34 -22.89 -33.62 7.94
N LYS A 35 -22.52 -34.71 7.27
CA LYS A 35 -21.42 -34.75 6.30
C LYS A 35 -21.84 -34.03 5.00
N GLU A 36 -22.01 -32.72 5.05
CA GLU A 36 -21.99 -31.90 3.84
C GLU A 36 -20.66 -31.18 3.79
N LYS A 37 -19.88 -31.47 2.74
CA LYS A 37 -18.63 -30.75 2.46
C LYS A 37 -18.99 -29.28 2.31
N PRO A 38 -18.32 -28.35 3.01
CA PRO A 38 -18.55 -26.93 2.80
C PRO A 38 -18.30 -26.63 1.32
N ASN A 39 -19.26 -25.94 0.70
CA ASN A 39 -19.19 -25.55 -0.70
C ASN A 39 -17.98 -24.61 -0.87
N ILE A 40 -16.86 -25.17 -1.31
CA ILE A 40 -15.64 -24.43 -1.63
C ILE A 40 -16.07 -23.43 -2.72
N SER A 41 -16.10 -22.13 -2.40
CA SER A 41 -16.49 -21.13 -3.39
C SER A 41 -15.57 -21.27 -4.61
N GLU A 42 -16.16 -21.36 -5.80
CA GLU A 42 -15.49 -21.60 -7.09
C GLU A 42 -14.35 -20.59 -7.35
N PHE A 43 -14.40 -19.43 -6.68
CA PHE A 43 -13.40 -18.37 -6.75
C PHE A 43 -12.61 -18.14 -5.45
N SER A 44 -12.57 -19.09 -4.51
CA SER A 44 -12.02 -18.98 -3.13
C SER A 44 -10.57 -18.48 -2.98
N GLY A 45 -9.80 -18.35 -4.07
CA GLY A 45 -8.47 -17.74 -4.08
C GLY A 45 -8.37 -16.40 -4.84
N PHE A 46 -9.49 -15.86 -5.32
CA PHE A 46 -9.53 -14.57 -6.01
C PHE A 46 -9.67 -13.44 -4.99
N ILE A 47 -8.79 -12.45 -5.03
CA ILE A 47 -8.87 -11.25 -4.18
C ILE A 47 -9.21 -10.06 -5.06
N LEU A 48 -10.23 -9.30 -4.66
CA LEU A 48 -10.63 -8.07 -5.34
C LEU A 48 -9.74 -6.91 -4.90
N PHE A 49 -9.39 -6.03 -5.84
CA PHE A 49 -8.68 -4.80 -5.57
C PHE A 49 -9.47 -3.61 -6.09
N GLU A 50 -9.96 -2.80 -5.17
CA GLU A 50 -10.71 -1.58 -5.47
C GLU A 50 -9.85 -0.35 -5.16
N TYR A 51 -9.92 0.69 -5.98
CA TYR A 51 -9.14 1.91 -5.78
C TYR A 51 -10.12 3.04 -5.47
N GLY A 52 -10.18 3.44 -4.20
CA GLY A 52 -10.99 4.57 -3.79
C GLY A 52 -10.39 5.87 -4.32
N ASN A 53 -11.19 6.67 -5.01
CA ASN A 53 -10.94 8.11 -5.09
C ASN A 53 -11.79 8.79 -4.00
N ALA A 54 -11.31 9.90 -3.44
CA ALA A 54 -11.96 10.70 -2.37
C ALA A 54 -13.41 11.17 -2.66
N THR A 55 -13.97 10.84 -3.83
CA THR A 55 -15.33 11.20 -4.27
C THR A 55 -16.17 9.99 -4.72
N PHE A 56 -15.71 8.75 -4.53
CA PHE A 56 -16.43 7.54 -4.97
C PHE A 56 -16.95 7.64 -6.42
N LYS A 57 -16.19 8.31 -7.31
CA LYS A 57 -16.50 8.28 -8.74
C LYS A 57 -16.21 6.88 -9.24
N GLU A 58 -17.28 6.14 -9.55
CA GLU A 58 -17.31 4.80 -10.11
C GLU A 58 -16.10 4.53 -11.01
N THR A 59 -15.17 3.75 -10.52
CA THR A 59 -14.29 3.02 -11.44
C THR A 59 -15.16 1.97 -12.12
N CYS A 60 -15.19 1.94 -13.45
CA CYS A 60 -16.00 0.97 -14.18
C CYS A 60 -15.73 -0.47 -13.67
N PRO A 61 -16.76 -1.26 -13.33
CA PRO A 61 -16.63 -2.63 -12.83
C PRO A 61 -15.69 -3.50 -13.65
N ALA A 62 -15.73 -3.36 -14.99
CA ALA A 62 -14.83 -4.09 -15.89
C ALA A 62 -13.34 -3.80 -15.61
N LYS A 63 -12.99 -2.58 -15.21
CA LYS A 63 -11.62 -2.20 -14.85
C LYS A 63 -11.21 -2.77 -13.50
N ILE A 64 -12.11 -2.79 -12.52
CA ILE A 64 -11.85 -3.44 -11.21
C ILE A 64 -11.53 -4.92 -11.42
N LEU A 65 -12.40 -5.63 -12.15
CA LEU A 65 -12.21 -7.05 -12.47
C LEU A 65 -10.88 -7.29 -13.19
N HIS A 66 -10.58 -6.47 -14.20
CA HIS A 66 -9.34 -6.59 -14.97
C HIS A 66 -8.08 -6.35 -14.12
N GLN A 67 -8.07 -5.28 -13.32
CA GLN A 67 -6.94 -4.93 -12.46
C GLN A 67 -6.72 -5.95 -11.34
N SER A 68 -7.81 -6.49 -10.79
CA SER A 68 -7.76 -7.56 -9.79
C SER A 68 -7.19 -8.85 -10.39
N ALA A 69 -7.71 -9.28 -11.54
CA ALA A 69 -7.25 -10.49 -12.23
C ALA A 69 -5.78 -10.43 -12.66
N GLN A 70 -5.33 -9.27 -13.16
CA GLN A 70 -3.96 -9.08 -13.63
C GLN A 70 -2.94 -8.76 -12.53
N ARG A 71 -3.37 -8.66 -11.27
CA ARG A 71 -2.45 -8.35 -10.17
C ARG A 71 -1.35 -9.40 -10.11
N LYS A 72 -0.11 -8.94 -9.95
CA LYS A 72 1.05 -9.82 -9.80
C LYS A 72 0.85 -10.72 -8.57
N GLY A 73 0.91 -12.03 -8.77
CA GLY A 73 0.65 -13.04 -7.72
C GLY A 73 -0.70 -13.73 -7.85
N GLN A 74 -1.70 -13.12 -8.50
CA GLN A 74 -3.02 -13.72 -8.75
C GLN A 74 -3.12 -14.23 -10.19
N LYS A 75 -2.72 -13.41 -11.18
CA LYS A 75 -2.61 -13.75 -12.62
C LYS A 75 -3.74 -14.64 -13.16
N ARG A 76 -4.99 -14.27 -12.89
CA ARG A 76 -6.18 -15.01 -13.34
C ARG A 76 -6.54 -14.57 -14.76
N VAL A 77 -7.01 -15.49 -15.59
CA VAL A 77 -7.33 -15.22 -16.99
C VAL A 77 -8.77 -14.73 -17.10
N LEU A 78 -8.95 -13.41 -17.18
CA LEU A 78 -10.26 -12.78 -17.39
C LEU A 78 -10.57 -12.66 -18.89
N LYS A 79 -11.67 -13.25 -19.34
CA LYS A 79 -12.14 -13.20 -20.74
C LYS A 79 -13.56 -12.66 -20.85
N PHE A 80 -13.79 -11.81 -21.84
CA PHE A 80 -15.11 -11.34 -22.26
C PHE A 80 -15.48 -12.05 -23.56
N ASN A 81 -16.50 -12.88 -23.51
CA ASN A 81 -16.98 -13.66 -24.64
C ASN A 81 -18.29 -13.06 -25.17
N PHE A 82 -18.46 -13.08 -26.49
CA PHE A 82 -19.68 -12.64 -27.17
C PHE A 82 -20.20 -13.76 -28.08
N PRO A 83 -20.86 -14.79 -27.52
CA PRO A 83 -21.29 -15.96 -28.28
C PRO A 83 -22.22 -15.57 -29.43
N THR A 84 -21.89 -16.01 -30.66
CA THR A 84 -22.63 -15.64 -31.88
C THR A 84 -24.08 -16.11 -31.82
N GLU A 85 -24.34 -17.31 -31.28
CA GLU A 85 -25.68 -17.89 -31.18
C GLU A 85 -26.64 -17.02 -30.36
N LYS A 86 -26.16 -16.52 -29.21
CA LYS A 86 -26.93 -15.66 -28.30
C LYS A 86 -27.01 -14.20 -28.78
N ASN A 87 -26.13 -13.79 -29.71
CA ASN A 87 -26.08 -12.44 -30.29
C ASN A 87 -26.85 -12.30 -31.63
N LYS A 88 -27.58 -13.34 -32.05
CA LYS A 88 -28.49 -13.26 -33.23
C LYS A 88 -29.74 -12.39 -32.97
N GLN A 89 -30.01 -12.05 -31.71
CA GLN A 89 -31.16 -11.23 -31.27
C GLN A 89 -30.85 -9.73 -31.35
N GLN A 90 -31.89 -8.89 -31.22
CA GLN A 90 -31.77 -7.42 -31.25
C GLN A 90 -30.89 -6.87 -30.12
N LYS A 91 -30.85 -7.56 -28.96
CA LYS A 91 -29.98 -7.22 -27.82
C LYS A 91 -28.65 -7.99 -27.90
N LYS A 92 -27.55 -7.31 -27.56
CA LYS A 92 -26.20 -7.90 -27.45
C LYS A 92 -26.02 -8.61 -26.13
N TYR A 93 -25.23 -9.68 -26.13
CA TYR A 93 -24.98 -10.55 -24.99
C TYR A 93 -23.48 -10.74 -24.76
N CYS A 94 -23.06 -10.60 -23.50
CA CYS A 94 -21.68 -10.75 -23.05
C CYS A 94 -21.60 -11.75 -21.90
N GLU A 95 -20.61 -12.64 -21.91
CA GLU A 95 -20.24 -13.53 -20.81
C GLU A 95 -18.85 -13.18 -20.31
N ILE A 96 -18.68 -13.15 -18.99
CA ILE A 96 -17.37 -12.97 -18.35
C ILE A 96 -16.97 -14.29 -17.73
N SER A 97 -15.74 -14.72 -18.00
CA SER A 97 -15.14 -15.90 -17.37
C SER A 97 -13.80 -15.57 -16.73
N ILE A 98 -13.52 -16.23 -15.60
CA ILE A 98 -12.24 -16.22 -14.92
C ILE A 98 -11.72 -17.66 -14.99
N ASP A 99 -10.52 -17.85 -15.54
CA ASP A 99 -9.90 -19.17 -15.71
C ASP A 99 -10.78 -20.20 -16.44
N ASN A 100 -11.57 -19.70 -17.40
CA ASN A 100 -12.58 -20.43 -18.19
C ASN A 100 -13.84 -20.85 -17.42
N GLU A 101 -13.97 -20.52 -16.14
CA GLU A 101 -15.22 -20.66 -15.39
C GLU A 101 -16.08 -19.41 -15.56
N ILE A 102 -17.37 -19.59 -15.82
CA ILE A 102 -18.28 -18.46 -16.08
C ILE A 102 -18.55 -17.74 -14.76
N LEU A 103 -18.12 -16.49 -14.69
CA LEU A 103 -18.40 -15.63 -13.56
C LEU A 103 -19.83 -15.08 -13.63
N SER A 104 -20.16 -14.43 -14.74
CA SER A 104 -21.41 -13.69 -14.94
C SER A 104 -21.73 -13.48 -16.42
N SER A 105 -22.93 -12.97 -16.71
CA SER A 105 -23.31 -12.57 -18.07
C SER A 105 -24.26 -11.37 -18.05
N GLY A 106 -24.36 -10.65 -19.16
CA GLY A 106 -25.16 -9.44 -19.28
C GLY A 106 -25.75 -9.25 -20.68
N ARG A 107 -26.92 -8.61 -20.76
CA ARG A 107 -27.60 -8.26 -22.02
C ARG A 107 -27.82 -6.75 -22.09
N GLY A 108 -27.48 -6.14 -23.22
CA GLY A 108 -27.66 -4.70 -23.46
C GLY A 108 -28.06 -4.41 -24.89
N SER A 109 -28.51 -3.18 -25.16
CA SER A 109 -28.76 -2.72 -26.53
C SER A 109 -27.48 -2.62 -27.35
N THR A 110 -26.36 -2.31 -26.69
CA THR A 110 -25.02 -2.23 -27.29
C THR A 110 -24.05 -3.24 -26.68
N VAL A 111 -22.94 -3.51 -27.37
CA VAL A 111 -21.84 -4.35 -26.84
C VAL A 111 -21.26 -3.75 -25.56
N LYS A 112 -21.14 -2.42 -25.50
CA LYS A 112 -20.63 -1.69 -24.33
C LYS A 112 -21.55 -1.90 -23.13
N GLU A 113 -22.85 -1.73 -23.32
CA GLU A 113 -23.85 -1.90 -22.27
C GLU A 113 -23.92 -3.36 -21.79
N ALA A 114 -23.92 -4.33 -22.70
CA ALA A 114 -23.91 -5.76 -22.35
C ALA A 114 -22.66 -6.12 -21.52
N LYS A 115 -21.50 -5.54 -21.88
CA LYS A 115 -20.24 -5.71 -21.15
C LYS A 115 -20.27 -5.08 -19.76
N GLU A 116 -20.85 -3.89 -19.64
CA GLU A 116 -20.97 -3.18 -18.37
C GLU A 116 -21.85 -3.95 -17.39
N ILE A 117 -23.04 -4.36 -17.84
CA ILE A 117 -23.98 -5.16 -17.04
C ILE A 117 -23.36 -6.48 -16.61
N ALA A 118 -22.69 -7.18 -17.52
CA ALA A 118 -21.99 -8.43 -17.18
C ALA A 118 -20.90 -8.18 -16.12
N ALA A 119 -20.18 -7.07 -16.21
CA ALA A 119 -19.10 -6.74 -15.29
C ALA A 119 -19.61 -6.33 -13.91
N GLU A 120 -20.73 -5.62 -13.84
CA GLU A 120 -21.39 -5.26 -12.59
C GLU A 120 -21.89 -6.50 -11.84
N GLU A 121 -22.62 -7.39 -12.54
CA GLU A 121 -23.06 -8.68 -11.99
C GLU A 121 -21.88 -9.53 -11.49
N GLY A 122 -20.81 -9.60 -12.29
CA GLY A 122 -19.61 -10.35 -11.92
C GLY A 122 -18.90 -9.78 -10.70
N LEU A 123 -18.80 -8.46 -10.61
CA LEU A 123 -18.20 -7.78 -9.46
C LEU A 123 -19.02 -8.01 -8.18
N ASN A 124 -20.34 -7.88 -8.26
CA ASN A 124 -21.24 -8.12 -7.13
C ASN A 124 -21.18 -9.57 -6.65
N LYS A 125 -21.09 -10.55 -7.58
CA LYS A 125 -20.89 -11.96 -7.23
C LYS A 125 -19.56 -12.20 -6.49
N LEU A 126 -18.48 -11.57 -6.95
CA LEU A 126 -17.18 -11.70 -6.28
C LEU A 126 -17.15 -11.00 -4.91
N ARG A 127 -17.77 -9.83 -4.76
CA ARG A 127 -17.86 -9.14 -3.45
C ARG A 127 -18.55 -9.97 -2.37
N LYS A 128 -19.48 -10.85 -2.75
CA LYS A 128 -20.18 -11.77 -1.83
C LYS A 128 -19.38 -13.03 -1.49
N THR A 129 -18.36 -13.36 -2.27
CA THR A 129 -17.66 -14.66 -2.15
C THR A 129 -16.17 -14.54 -1.88
N CYS A 130 -15.60 -13.35 -2.08
CA CYS A 130 -14.18 -13.08 -2.08
C CYS A 130 -13.85 -11.83 -1.24
N TYR A 131 -12.67 -11.84 -0.60
CA TYR A 131 -12.16 -10.66 0.09
C TYR A 131 -11.88 -9.52 -0.89
N THR A 132 -12.14 -8.30 -0.45
CA THR A 132 -11.87 -7.08 -1.20
C THR A 132 -10.86 -6.21 -0.45
N ILE A 133 -9.74 -5.93 -1.09
CA ILE A 133 -8.73 -4.98 -0.60
C ILE A 133 -8.98 -3.63 -1.27
N GLN A 134 -9.51 -2.70 -0.51
CA GLN A 134 -9.71 -1.33 -0.94
C GLN A 134 -8.44 -0.50 -0.70
N VAL A 135 -7.95 0.14 -1.75
CA VAL A 135 -6.80 1.05 -1.70
C VAL A 135 -7.30 2.46 -1.37
N LYS A 136 -6.98 2.97 -0.18
CA LYS A 136 -7.39 4.29 0.32
C LYS A 136 -6.60 5.43 -0.32
N GLN A 137 -5.32 5.20 -0.56
CA GLN A 137 -4.40 6.18 -1.11
C GLN A 137 -3.38 5.56 -2.07
N ALA A 138 -2.96 6.35 -3.06
CA ALA A 138 -2.05 5.87 -4.10
C ALA A 138 -0.67 5.49 -3.53
N PHE A 139 -0.23 6.21 -2.50
CA PHE A 139 0.97 5.95 -1.72
C PHE A 139 0.85 6.59 -0.32
N PHE A 140 1.65 6.14 0.63
CA PHE A 140 1.75 6.70 1.98
C PHE A 140 3.22 6.82 2.37
N SER A 141 3.65 7.97 2.91
CA SER A 141 5.02 8.14 3.40
C SER A 141 5.03 9.20 4.50
N ASP A 142 5.42 8.81 5.70
CA ASP A 142 5.70 9.74 6.80
C ASP A 142 7.17 10.20 6.81
N ASN A 143 8.00 9.56 5.99
CA ASN A 143 9.41 9.90 5.90
C ASN A 143 9.67 11.07 4.95
N PRO A 144 10.72 11.88 5.21
CA PRO A 144 11.17 12.89 4.27
C PRO A 144 11.56 12.25 2.94
N SER A 145 11.39 13.01 1.85
CA SER A 145 11.77 12.55 0.52
C SER A 145 13.29 12.38 0.42
N LEU A 146 13.70 11.26 -0.17
CA LEU A 146 15.09 10.94 -0.47
C LEU A 146 15.59 11.85 -1.59
N THR A 147 16.67 12.58 -1.34
CA THR A 147 17.31 13.48 -2.31
C THR A 147 18.56 12.83 -2.89
N LYS A 148 19.14 13.45 -3.92
CA LYS A 148 20.43 13.02 -4.48
C LYS A 148 21.56 13.00 -3.46
N ASP A 149 21.59 14.01 -2.60
CA ASP A 149 22.67 14.19 -1.63
C ASP A 149 22.51 13.18 -0.48
N ASN A 150 21.26 12.96 -0.05
CA ASN A 150 20.90 12.07 1.06
C ASN A 150 19.87 11.01 0.60
N PRO A 151 20.29 10.00 -0.17
CA PRO A 151 19.42 8.90 -0.60
C PRO A 151 19.14 7.91 0.55
N VAL A 152 19.89 7.97 1.65
CA VAL A 152 19.68 7.14 2.85
C VAL A 152 19.00 8.02 3.90
N GLN A 153 17.93 7.51 4.53
CA GLN A 153 17.39 8.15 5.73
C GLN A 153 18.45 8.08 6.82
N GLU A 154 18.94 9.23 7.28
CA GLU A 154 19.81 9.32 8.45
C GLU A 154 19.07 8.72 9.64
N THR A 155 19.38 7.47 9.95
CA THR A 155 19.01 6.84 11.21
C THR A 155 20.12 7.13 12.20
N ASP A 156 20.43 8.42 12.38
CA ASP A 156 21.39 8.86 13.38
C ASP A 156 20.74 8.72 14.77
N LEU A 157 20.68 7.47 15.23
CA LEU A 157 20.45 7.18 16.63
C LEU A 157 21.67 7.72 17.41
N PRO A 158 21.47 8.55 18.44
CA PRO A 158 22.57 9.07 19.25
C PRO A 158 23.43 7.91 19.76
N ILE A 159 24.77 8.05 19.68
CA ILE A 159 25.67 7.04 20.23
C ILE A 159 25.34 6.87 21.72
N PRO A 160 25.02 5.65 22.19
CA PRO A 160 24.61 5.42 23.57
C PRO A 160 25.68 5.94 24.54
N GLN A 161 25.27 6.63 25.62
CA GLN A 161 26.22 7.21 26.59
C GLN A 161 27.08 6.16 27.32
N ASP A 162 26.72 4.88 27.22
CA ASP A 162 27.47 3.77 27.79
C ASP A 162 28.70 3.35 26.94
N ASN A 163 28.91 4.00 25.79
CA ASN A 163 30.07 3.73 24.94
C ASN A 163 31.39 4.09 25.64
N ILE A 164 32.46 3.37 25.28
CA ILE A 164 33.79 3.49 25.90
C ILE A 164 34.31 4.93 25.85
N GLY A 165 34.12 5.63 24.73
CA GLY A 165 34.54 7.03 24.55
C GLY A 165 33.80 7.99 25.49
N SER A 166 32.47 7.85 25.61
CA SER A 166 31.65 8.62 26.55
C SER A 166 32.07 8.39 28.00
N LYS A 167 32.26 7.12 28.40
CA LYS A 167 32.78 6.77 29.74
C LYS A 167 34.16 7.37 29.99
N MET A 168 35.05 7.35 28.99
CA MET A 168 36.38 7.93 29.09
C MET A 168 36.31 9.46 29.26
N MET A 169 35.51 10.15 28.44
CA MET A 169 35.34 11.59 28.53
C MET A 169 34.73 12.03 29.87
N GLN A 170 33.72 11.30 30.36
CA GLN A 170 33.13 11.55 31.69
C GLN A 170 34.16 11.38 32.82
N LYS A 171 35.00 10.35 32.75
CA LYS A 171 36.11 10.15 33.71
C LYS A 171 37.16 11.26 33.66
N MET A 172 37.26 11.97 32.54
CA MET A 172 38.13 13.14 32.37
C MET A 172 37.43 14.47 32.75
N GLY A 173 36.23 14.40 33.34
CA GLY A 173 35.48 15.56 33.84
C GLY A 173 34.54 16.21 32.82
N TRP A 174 34.30 15.57 31.66
CA TRP A 174 33.33 16.08 30.68
C TRP A 174 31.89 15.76 31.11
N THR A 175 31.04 16.78 31.19
CA THR A 175 29.64 16.66 31.66
C THR A 175 28.60 16.68 30.54
N GLY A 176 29.02 16.61 29.27
CA GLY A 176 28.12 16.63 28.10
C GLY A 176 27.88 18.00 27.46
N SER A 177 28.63 19.04 27.88
CA SER A 177 28.65 20.36 27.21
C SER A 177 29.72 20.41 26.09
N GLY A 178 29.96 21.56 25.49
CA GLY A 178 31.07 21.75 24.54
C GLY A 178 32.43 21.34 25.12
N LEU A 179 33.31 20.75 24.30
CA LEU A 179 34.65 20.33 24.72
C LEU A 179 35.59 21.54 24.94
N GLY A 180 36.31 21.58 26.07
CA GLY A 180 37.30 22.62 26.37
C GLY A 180 37.07 23.34 27.71
N LYS A 181 38.07 24.07 28.19
CA LYS A 181 38.07 24.70 29.53
C LYS A 181 36.91 25.68 29.77
N GLN A 182 36.40 26.32 28.72
CA GLN A 182 35.27 27.25 28.74
C GLN A 182 34.03 26.68 28.03
N GLN A 183 33.96 25.37 27.82
CA GLN A 183 32.90 24.70 27.06
C GLN A 183 32.77 25.21 25.61
N GLN A 184 33.86 25.71 25.03
CA GLN A 184 33.88 26.35 23.71
C GLN A 184 33.78 25.39 22.53
N GLY A 185 33.89 24.09 22.77
CA GLY A 185 33.80 23.06 21.73
C GLY A 185 32.37 22.89 21.23
N ILE A 186 32.23 22.26 20.09
CA ILE A 186 30.95 22.04 19.45
C ILE A 186 30.15 21.04 20.29
N GLN A 187 29.00 21.47 20.80
CA GLN A 187 28.12 20.65 21.64
C GLN A 187 27.26 19.70 20.80
N THR A 188 26.75 20.21 19.69
CA THR A 188 26.08 19.37 18.70
C THR A 188 27.13 18.53 17.98
N PRO A 189 26.82 17.30 17.56
CA PRO A 189 27.67 16.61 16.59
C PRO A 189 28.00 17.59 15.47
N VAL A 190 29.26 17.59 15.02
CA VAL A 190 29.58 18.26 13.76
C VAL A 190 28.69 17.58 12.74
N GLN A 191 27.62 18.26 12.35
CA GLN A 191 26.83 17.81 11.24
C GLN A 191 27.85 17.72 10.12
N ALA A 192 28.01 16.52 9.57
CA ALA A 192 28.59 16.41 8.27
C ALA A 192 27.60 17.18 7.38
N SER A 193 27.78 18.50 7.27
CA SER A 193 27.33 19.16 6.08
C SER A 193 27.97 18.32 5.01
N SER A 194 27.14 17.73 4.15
CA SER A 194 27.59 17.09 2.93
C SER A 194 28.25 18.14 2.01
N GLN A 195 29.08 19.04 2.53
CA GLN A 195 30.38 19.31 1.95
C GLN A 195 31.20 18.01 1.98
N ILE A 196 30.67 17.02 1.24
CA ILE A 196 31.44 15.98 0.63
C ILE A 196 32.59 16.72 0.00
N VAL A 197 33.77 16.49 0.56
CA VAL A 197 35.02 16.77 -0.08
C VAL A 197 34.85 16.28 -1.52
N GLN A 198 34.80 17.23 -2.46
CA GLN A 198 34.87 17.02 -3.90
C GLN A 198 36.24 16.43 -4.28
N ARG A 199 36.65 15.33 -3.63
CA ARG A 199 37.75 14.46 -4.05
C ARG A 199 37.27 13.31 -4.92
N ALA A 200 36.03 13.40 -5.39
CA ALA A 200 35.69 12.96 -6.72
C ALA A 200 35.60 14.26 -7.53
N GLY A 201 36.48 14.47 -8.51
CA GLY A 201 36.57 15.74 -9.24
C GLY A 201 35.22 16.17 -9.84
N ILE A 202 35.17 17.41 -10.33
CA ILE A 202 34.00 18.11 -10.91
C ILE A 202 33.26 17.31 -12.03
N GLY A 203 33.81 16.19 -12.49
CA GLY A 203 33.21 15.26 -13.45
C GLY A 203 32.69 13.91 -12.90
N CYS A 204 32.55 13.70 -11.58
CA CYS A 204 32.09 12.40 -11.05
C CYS A 204 30.57 12.23 -11.08
N THR A 205 30.02 12.23 -12.30
CA THR A 205 28.70 11.74 -12.71
C THR A 205 28.67 10.20 -12.78
N ASN A 206 29.31 9.52 -11.82
CA ASN A 206 29.41 8.06 -11.87
C ASN A 206 28.08 7.45 -11.45
N HIS A 207 27.20 7.29 -12.44
CA HIS A 207 25.94 6.54 -12.38
C HIS A 207 26.04 5.25 -11.57
N ARG A 208 27.20 4.57 -11.62
CA ARG A 208 27.49 3.35 -10.86
C ARG A 208 27.53 3.55 -9.33
N GLN A 209 28.11 4.65 -8.84
CA GLN A 209 28.14 4.94 -7.40
C GLN A 209 26.74 5.29 -6.89
N LEU A 210 25.99 6.07 -7.66
CA LEU A 210 24.60 6.41 -7.36
C LEU A 210 23.71 5.15 -7.31
N GLN A 211 23.89 4.21 -8.26
CA GLN A 211 23.23 2.91 -8.23
C GLN A 211 23.55 2.12 -6.96
N GLY A 212 24.82 2.09 -6.52
CA GLY A 212 25.24 1.39 -5.31
C GLY A 212 24.51 1.92 -4.06
N ARG A 213 24.38 3.25 -3.93
CA ARG A 213 23.61 3.86 -2.83
C ARG A 213 22.14 3.46 -2.89
N PHE A 214 21.50 3.49 -4.06
CA PHE A 214 20.11 3.06 -4.18
C PHE A 214 19.89 1.57 -3.90
N GLN A 215 20.87 0.71 -4.20
CA GLN A 215 20.80 -0.70 -3.85
C GLN A 215 20.69 -0.88 -2.34
N GLU A 216 21.53 -0.17 -1.58
CA GLU A 216 21.50 -0.19 -0.11
C GLU A 216 20.16 0.32 0.43
N VAL A 217 19.65 1.43 -0.12
CA VAL A 217 18.34 1.98 0.25
C VAL A 217 17.22 0.96 0.04
N PHE A 218 17.21 0.27 -1.10
CA PHE A 218 16.20 -0.77 -1.38
C PHE A 218 16.36 -2.00 -0.49
N GLN A 219 17.59 -2.42 -0.17
CA GLN A 219 17.84 -3.53 0.75
C GLN A 219 17.34 -3.22 2.15
N ASN A 220 17.69 -2.04 2.68
CA ASN A 220 17.23 -1.58 3.99
C ASN A 220 15.71 -1.44 4.02
N TYR A 221 15.12 -0.93 2.94
CA TYR A 221 13.68 -0.82 2.81
C TYR A 221 12.98 -2.18 2.81
N ILE A 222 13.51 -3.17 2.11
CA ILE A 222 12.95 -4.53 2.10
C ILE A 222 13.07 -5.18 3.48
N ALA A 223 14.20 -4.99 4.16
CA ALA A 223 14.44 -5.53 5.49
C ALA A 223 13.59 -4.83 6.58
N SER A 224 13.14 -3.60 6.35
CA SER A 224 12.30 -2.88 7.29
C SER A 224 10.91 -3.53 7.41
N LYS A 225 10.28 -3.43 8.59
CA LYS A 225 8.87 -3.80 8.78
C LYS A 225 7.88 -2.70 8.41
N SER A 226 8.39 -1.53 8.01
CA SER A 226 7.56 -0.39 7.63
C SER A 226 6.76 -0.67 6.37
N ASP A 227 5.49 -0.29 6.37
CA ASP A 227 4.57 -0.34 5.25
C ASP A 227 4.49 0.99 4.47
N HIS A 228 5.17 2.04 4.96
CA HIS A 228 5.36 3.30 4.25
C HIS A 228 6.11 3.08 2.93
N ASP A 229 5.78 3.89 1.93
CA ASP A 229 6.45 3.95 0.64
C ASP A 229 7.70 4.86 0.71
N LEU A 230 8.72 4.55 -0.07
CA LEU A 230 9.84 5.47 -0.26
C LEU A 230 9.47 6.53 -1.29
N VAL A 231 9.68 7.80 -0.96
CA VAL A 231 9.51 8.92 -1.89
C VAL A 231 10.87 9.49 -2.23
N PHE A 232 11.22 9.52 -3.51
CA PHE A 232 12.39 10.19 -4.04
C PHE A 232 11.97 11.55 -4.58
N ALA A 233 12.67 12.61 -4.20
CA ALA A 233 12.38 13.99 -4.56
C ALA A 233 12.41 14.24 -6.09
N SER A 234 12.05 15.44 -6.53
CA SER A 234 12.00 15.76 -7.96
C SER A 234 13.35 16.17 -8.57
N ASP A 235 14.41 16.21 -7.75
CA ASP A 235 15.77 16.54 -8.15
C ASP A 235 16.42 15.49 -9.08
N PHE A 236 15.79 14.32 -9.26
CA PHE A 236 16.23 13.28 -10.20
C PHE A 236 15.80 13.54 -11.66
N SER A 237 16.79 13.45 -12.55
CA SER A 237 16.61 13.47 -14.01
C SER A 237 15.78 12.28 -14.50
N SER A 238 15.34 12.34 -15.76
CA SER A 238 14.58 11.27 -16.39
C SER A 238 15.38 9.96 -16.46
N GLU A 239 16.68 10.06 -16.75
CA GLU A 239 17.64 8.97 -16.88
C GLU A 239 17.91 8.31 -15.52
N GLU A 240 18.07 9.11 -14.47
CA GLU A 240 18.24 8.62 -13.09
C GLU A 240 16.96 7.93 -12.61
N ARG A 241 15.78 8.51 -12.84
CA ARG A 241 14.50 7.87 -12.52
C ARG A 241 14.31 6.56 -13.30
N LYS A 242 14.69 6.51 -14.58
CA LYS A 242 14.68 5.27 -15.37
C LYS A 242 15.60 4.21 -14.76
N THR A 243 16.75 4.63 -14.22
CA THR A 243 17.69 3.74 -13.55
C THR A 243 17.13 3.21 -12.23
N LEU A 244 16.51 4.08 -11.42
CA LEU A 244 15.80 3.70 -10.19
C LEU A 244 14.68 2.70 -10.48
N HIS A 245 13.87 2.95 -11.52
CA HIS A 245 12.84 2.02 -11.98
C HIS A 245 13.42 0.64 -12.33
N GLN A 246 14.51 0.60 -13.10
CA GLN A 246 15.17 -0.65 -13.48
C GLN A 246 15.75 -1.39 -12.28
N LEU A 247 16.37 -0.66 -11.35
CA LEU A 247 16.97 -1.22 -10.16
C LEU A 247 15.92 -1.78 -9.21
N ALA A 248 14.89 -1.00 -8.89
CA ALA A 248 13.77 -1.40 -8.03
C ALA A 248 13.07 -2.66 -8.56
N ARG A 249 12.92 -2.79 -9.89
CA ARG A 249 12.36 -4.00 -10.51
C ARG A 249 13.18 -5.27 -10.21
N LYS A 250 14.52 -5.16 -10.13
CA LYS A 250 15.38 -6.29 -9.74
C LYS A 250 15.15 -6.71 -8.29
N PHE A 251 14.81 -5.76 -7.43
CA PHE A 251 14.46 -5.97 -6.02
C PHE A 251 12.98 -6.32 -5.80
N ASN A 252 12.23 -6.60 -6.87
CA ASN A 252 10.79 -6.89 -6.81
C ASN A 252 9.95 -5.76 -6.15
N LEU A 253 10.40 -4.52 -6.25
CA LEU A 253 9.67 -3.34 -5.78
C LEU A 253 8.81 -2.74 -6.90
N ARG A 254 7.69 -2.14 -6.53
CA ARG A 254 6.82 -1.41 -7.45
C ARG A 254 7.22 0.05 -7.44
N THR A 255 7.28 0.65 -8.61
CA THR A 255 7.68 2.05 -8.76
C THR A 255 6.68 2.81 -9.61
N LYS A 256 6.37 4.05 -9.23
CA LYS A 256 5.51 4.95 -10.01
C LYS A 256 5.97 6.39 -9.84
N SER A 257 6.11 7.13 -10.94
CA SER A 257 6.31 8.57 -10.85
C SER A 257 4.97 9.28 -10.67
N PHE A 258 4.96 10.30 -9.83
CA PHE A 258 3.82 11.20 -9.60
C PHE A 258 4.26 12.64 -9.86
N GLY A 259 3.31 13.55 -10.05
CA GLY A 259 3.59 14.95 -10.42
C GLY A 259 3.86 15.15 -11.92
N LYS A 260 4.10 16.41 -12.30
CA LYS A 260 4.39 16.84 -13.67
C LYS A 260 5.70 17.63 -13.68
N ASP A 261 6.46 17.51 -14.76
CA ASP A 261 7.69 18.28 -15.02
C ASP A 261 8.63 18.39 -13.81
N ASN A 262 8.81 19.59 -13.24
CA ASN A 262 9.73 19.86 -12.12
C ASN A 262 9.23 19.36 -10.76
N ASP A 263 7.94 19.04 -10.61
CA ASP A 263 7.38 18.46 -9.38
C ASP A 263 7.31 16.94 -9.46
N ARG A 264 7.91 16.36 -10.52
CA ARG A 264 7.83 14.93 -10.77
C ARG A 264 8.76 14.16 -9.85
N HIS A 265 8.17 13.49 -8.87
CA HIS A 265 8.85 12.65 -7.89
C HIS A 265 8.60 11.17 -8.18
N LEU A 266 9.45 10.30 -7.64
CA LEU A 266 9.36 8.85 -7.81
C LEU A 266 8.98 8.19 -6.49
N VAL A 267 7.94 7.37 -6.49
CA VAL A 267 7.53 6.59 -5.33
C VAL A 267 7.85 5.11 -5.56
N VAL A 268 8.39 4.46 -4.53
CA VAL A 268 8.74 3.04 -4.49
C VAL A 268 7.97 2.36 -3.36
N SER A 269 7.18 1.34 -3.71
CA SER A 269 6.37 0.55 -2.79
C SER A 269 6.87 -0.90 -2.74
N LYS A 270 6.75 -1.54 -1.58
CA LYS A 270 6.80 -3.01 -1.49
C LYS A 270 5.73 -3.65 -2.36
N MET A 271 6.07 -4.79 -2.96
CA MET A 271 5.12 -5.65 -3.67
C MET A 271 4.80 -6.85 -2.79
N PHE A 272 3.56 -6.90 -2.32
CA PHE A 272 3.01 -8.08 -1.66
C PHE A 272 2.28 -8.94 -2.69
N ALA A 273 2.38 -10.27 -2.58
CA ALA A 273 1.39 -11.10 -3.26
C ALA A 273 0.01 -10.82 -2.63
N PRO A 274 -1.09 -11.00 -3.39
CA PRO A 274 -2.42 -10.72 -2.87
C PRO A 274 -2.74 -11.46 -1.57
N VAL A 275 -2.31 -12.72 -1.46
CA VAL A 275 -2.49 -13.54 -0.26
C VAL A 275 -1.66 -13.00 0.90
N ASP A 276 -0.37 -12.71 0.69
CA ASP A 276 0.48 -12.13 1.74
C ASP A 276 -0.08 -10.79 2.27
N LEU A 277 -0.65 -9.96 1.39
CA LEU A 277 -1.28 -8.70 1.79
C LEU A 277 -2.58 -8.94 2.57
N LEU A 278 -3.35 -9.94 2.18
CA LEU A 278 -4.56 -10.34 2.90
C LEU A 278 -4.20 -10.82 4.31
N GLU A 279 -3.21 -11.70 4.45
CA GLU A 279 -2.71 -12.19 5.74
C GLU A 279 -2.20 -11.04 6.61
N LEU A 280 -1.38 -10.14 6.04
CA LEU A 280 -0.90 -8.95 6.74
C LEU A 280 -2.06 -8.09 7.26
N LEU A 281 -3.09 -7.86 6.44
CA LEU A 281 -4.24 -7.05 6.84
C LEU A 281 -5.08 -7.75 7.91
N LEU A 282 -5.25 -9.06 7.84
CA LEU A 282 -5.93 -9.84 8.88
C LEU A 282 -5.17 -9.74 10.21
N ASP A 283 -3.84 -9.85 10.18
CA ASP A 283 -2.99 -9.72 11.37
C ASP A 283 -3.03 -8.30 11.98
N CYS A 284 -3.21 -7.27 11.13
CA CYS A 284 -3.31 -5.87 11.54
C CYS A 284 -4.74 -5.42 11.89
N GLY A 285 -5.72 -6.31 11.97
CA GLY A 285 -7.10 -5.97 12.35
C GLY A 285 -7.96 -5.42 11.21
N GLY A 286 -7.56 -5.62 9.96
CA GLY A 286 -8.35 -5.36 8.77
C GLY A 286 -8.08 -4.00 8.10
N GLU A 287 -7.24 -3.14 8.65
CA GLU A 287 -6.96 -1.82 8.07
C GLU A 287 -5.53 -1.35 8.38
N ASN A 288 -4.89 -0.70 7.41
CA ASN A 288 -3.71 0.14 7.63
C ASN A 288 -3.86 1.45 6.85
N GLU A 289 -2.88 2.35 6.84
CA GLU A 289 -2.99 3.68 6.24
C GLU A 289 -3.27 3.62 4.72
N LYS A 290 -2.85 2.55 4.05
CA LYS A 290 -2.96 2.41 2.59
C LYS A 290 -4.15 1.55 2.15
N TYR A 291 -4.53 0.57 2.94
CA TYR A 291 -5.45 -0.50 2.58
C TYR A 291 -6.51 -0.70 3.64
N LEU A 292 -7.72 -0.99 3.21
CA LEU A 292 -8.83 -1.47 4.02
C LEU A 292 -9.27 -2.83 3.49
N LEU A 293 -9.40 -3.81 4.38
CA LEU A 293 -9.90 -5.13 4.07
C LEU A 293 -11.41 -5.20 4.31
N ILE A 294 -12.13 -5.63 3.29
CA ILE A 294 -13.57 -5.86 3.33
C ILE A 294 -13.78 -7.37 3.18
N SER A 295 -14.41 -7.97 4.18
CA SER A 295 -14.83 -9.37 4.13
C SER A 295 -15.93 -9.58 3.08
N PRO A 296 -16.04 -10.79 2.50
CA PRO A 296 -17.20 -11.11 1.68
C PRO A 296 -18.49 -10.83 2.47
N THR A 297 -19.43 -10.10 1.88
CA THR A 297 -20.71 -9.82 2.55
C THR A 297 -21.44 -11.14 2.76
N ASP A 298 -21.80 -11.44 4.01
CA ASP A 298 -22.67 -12.58 4.30
C ASP A 298 -23.97 -12.41 3.49
N PRO A 299 -24.56 -13.48 2.93
CA PRO A 299 -25.77 -13.38 2.11
C PRO A 299 -26.94 -12.66 2.80
N ASP A 300 -26.90 -12.53 4.12
CA ASP A 300 -27.98 -12.08 4.99
C ASP A 300 -27.86 -10.62 5.50
N GLU A 301 -26.77 -9.89 5.22
CA GLU A 301 -26.71 -8.45 5.52
C GLU A 301 -27.21 -7.64 4.32
N THR A 302 -28.51 -7.35 4.32
CA THR A 302 -29.11 -6.33 3.47
C THR A 302 -28.70 -4.93 3.94
N TRP A 303 -28.22 -4.13 2.99
CA TRP A 303 -27.93 -2.69 3.07
C TRP A 303 -29.12 -1.85 3.57
#